data_AF-G2LJL1-F1
#
_entry.id   AF-G2LJL1-F1
#
_cell.length_a   1.000
_cell.length_b   1.000
_cell.length_c   1.000
_cell.angle_alpha   90.00
_cell.angle_beta   90.00
_cell.angle_gamma   90.00
#
_symmetry.space_group_name_H-M   'P 1'
#
loop_
_entity.id
_entity.type
_entity.pdbx_description
1 polymer ?
#
loop_
_entity_poly.entity_id
_entity_poly.type
_entity_poly.pdbx_seq_one_letter_code
_entity_poly.pdbx_strand_id
1 'polypeptide(L)'
;MGNPTDWLLALALAYERNTAQQPIPPSELFALLPAEAQQRLTSRQQEISAQDDATVTAWLAQTLDGLRQRVRQRSPALDERVHPSHIAAALRHEPLYIQRLLLASLPAAIGTAVARALRQSQIRLNMDDLAPVAPVLNAIRQRFLSQFVSADQIAPLTVFDELTEAELYRVAHAMGVAEVALASYDLPTTEAVTALLRRFPEAEARAIAEQIAALRVRPRPPAAARREFARQLVRTAMTAHKRDPELVMTLGWQVIMVALPAAGDANRLAFTFQKLPPKLVRRLQEWLDAPPAAARPELQKQLFEDVLRWAQHHRNQSMPDLSGAAVVLK
;
A
#
# COMPACT_ATOMS: atom_id res chain seq x y z
N MET A 1 5.96 -20.25 24.66
CA MET A 1 5.35 -19.83 23.38
C MET A 1 4.03 -20.57 23.23
N GLY A 2 2.89 -19.88 23.14
CA GLY A 2 1.59 -20.55 22.98
C GLY A 2 1.46 -21.22 21.62
N ASN A 3 0.97 -22.47 21.61
CA ASN A 3 0.70 -23.24 20.40
C ASN A 3 -0.59 -22.73 19.73
N PRO A 4 -0.60 -22.37 18.43
CA PRO A 4 -1.82 -21.92 17.75
C PRO A 4 -2.98 -22.93 17.83
N THR A 5 -2.68 -24.22 17.95
CA THR A 5 -3.67 -25.27 18.22
C THR A 5 -4.37 -25.08 19.58
N ASP A 6 -3.62 -24.75 20.63
CA ASP A 6 -4.17 -24.53 21.96
C ASP A 6 -5.07 -23.28 22.01
N TRP A 7 -4.76 -22.24 21.22
CA TRP A 7 -5.62 -21.05 21.13
C TRP A 7 -6.95 -21.31 20.42
N LEU A 8 -6.92 -22.02 19.30
CA LEU A 8 -8.14 -22.38 18.57
C LEU A 8 -9.05 -23.26 19.44
N LEU A 9 -8.47 -24.23 20.16
CA LEU A 9 -9.20 -25.07 21.10
C LEU A 9 -9.76 -24.26 22.28
N ALA A 10 -8.96 -23.36 22.87
CA ALA A 10 -9.42 -22.51 23.97
C ALA A 10 -10.58 -21.59 23.56
N LEU A 11 -10.55 -21.05 22.34
CA LEU A 11 -11.65 -20.24 21.80
C LEU A 11 -12.92 -21.07 21.59
N ALA A 12 -12.80 -22.28 21.03
CA ALA A 12 -13.95 -23.16 20.79
C ALA A 12 -14.63 -23.61 22.09
N LEU A 13 -13.84 -24.02 23.09
CA LEU A 13 -14.33 -24.41 24.42
C LEU A 13 -14.93 -23.22 25.19
N ALA A 14 -14.33 -22.03 25.06
CA ALA A 14 -14.87 -20.82 25.67
C ALA A 14 -16.19 -20.39 25.01
N TYR A 15 -16.35 -20.61 23.69
CA TYR A 15 -17.59 -20.34 22.98
C TYR A 15 -18.70 -21.30 23.44
N GLU A 16 -18.41 -22.61 23.49
CA GLU A 16 -19.35 -23.62 23.99
C GLU A 16 -19.85 -23.30 25.40
N ARG A 17 -18.94 -22.92 26.30
CA ARG A 17 -19.27 -22.60 27.71
C ARG A 17 -20.04 -21.31 27.92
N ASN A 18 -19.92 -20.33 27.02
CA ASN A 18 -20.54 -19.00 27.19
C ASN A 18 -21.81 -18.79 26.34
N THR A 19 -22.18 -19.73 25.48
CA THR A 19 -23.37 -19.58 24.62
C THR A 19 -24.58 -20.22 25.29
N ALA A 20 -25.51 -19.38 25.78
CA ALA A 20 -26.67 -19.83 26.56
C ALA A 20 -27.77 -20.53 25.72
N GLN A 21 -27.70 -20.52 24.40
CA GLN A 21 -28.68 -21.13 23.49
C GLN A 21 -27.95 -21.88 22.38
N GLN A 22 -28.04 -23.22 22.41
CA GLN A 22 -27.52 -24.17 21.41
C GLN A 22 -26.08 -23.87 20.96
N PRO A 23 -25.07 -24.12 21.83
CA PRO A 23 -23.68 -23.99 21.44
C PRO A 23 -23.37 -24.93 20.27
N ILE A 24 -22.71 -24.41 19.24
CA ILE A 24 -22.09 -25.24 18.21
C ILE A 24 -20.96 -26.01 18.89
N PRO A 25 -20.99 -27.36 18.90
CA PRO A 25 -19.97 -28.14 19.57
C PRO A 25 -18.60 -27.91 18.89
N PRO A 26 -17.48 -27.92 19.63
CA PRO A 26 -16.14 -27.71 19.07
C PRO A 26 -15.83 -28.61 17.87
N SER A 27 -16.36 -29.84 17.86
CA SER A 27 -16.21 -30.79 16.75
C SER A 27 -16.76 -30.29 15.43
N GLU A 28 -17.88 -29.54 15.44
CA GLU A 28 -18.45 -28.94 14.24
C GLU A 28 -17.63 -27.74 13.77
N LEU A 29 -17.08 -26.96 14.69
CA LEU A 29 -16.16 -25.86 14.37
C LEU A 29 -14.86 -26.39 13.74
N PHE A 30 -14.36 -27.54 14.20
CA PHE A 30 -13.14 -28.16 13.68
C PHE A 30 -13.32 -28.82 12.30
N ALA A 31 -14.55 -29.17 11.92
CA ALA A 31 -14.83 -29.79 10.62
C ALA A 31 -14.53 -28.87 9.43
N LEU A 32 -14.37 -27.56 9.67
CA LEU A 32 -13.99 -26.57 8.66
C LEU A 32 -12.46 -26.53 8.39
N LEU A 33 -11.67 -27.29 9.12
CA LEU A 33 -10.20 -27.30 9.04
C LEU A 33 -9.69 -28.50 8.22
N PRO A 34 -8.46 -28.43 7.68
CA PRO A 34 -7.82 -29.58 7.05
C PRO A 34 -7.75 -30.79 8.00
N ALA A 35 -7.87 -32.01 7.46
CA ALA A 35 -7.97 -33.25 8.26
C ALA A 35 -6.86 -33.42 9.31
N GLU A 36 -5.61 -33.07 8.96
CA GLU A 36 -4.48 -33.13 9.91
C GLU A 36 -4.64 -32.16 11.09
N ALA A 37 -5.20 -30.96 10.84
CA ALA A 37 -5.41 -29.95 11.86
C ALA A 37 -6.58 -30.35 12.78
N GLN A 38 -7.63 -30.93 12.18
CA GLN A 38 -8.77 -31.48 12.91
C GLN A 38 -8.32 -32.61 13.85
N GLN A 39 -7.54 -33.58 13.36
CA GLN A 39 -7.05 -34.70 14.16
C GLN A 39 -6.18 -34.24 15.34
N ARG A 40 -5.32 -33.23 15.12
CA ARG A 40 -4.53 -32.60 16.19
C ARG A 40 -5.40 -31.92 17.24
N LEU A 41 -6.43 -31.17 16.82
CA LEU A 41 -7.35 -30.48 17.73
C LEU A 41 -8.22 -31.44 18.53
N THR A 42 -8.74 -32.50 17.90
CA THR A 42 -9.55 -33.52 18.58
C THR A 42 -8.73 -34.30 19.61
N SER A 43 -7.50 -34.70 19.26
CA SER A 43 -6.60 -35.38 20.20
C SER A 43 -6.31 -34.49 21.41
N ARG A 44 -6.00 -33.21 21.15
CA ARG A 44 -5.74 -32.23 22.20
C ARG A 44 -6.97 -31.93 23.07
N GLN A 45 -8.16 -31.90 22.47
CA GLN A 45 -9.41 -31.75 23.21
C GLN A 45 -9.62 -32.92 24.18
N GLN A 46 -9.40 -34.16 23.72
CA GLN A 46 -9.52 -35.36 24.58
C GLN A 46 -8.54 -35.32 25.76
N GLU A 47 -7.29 -34.91 25.52
CA GLU A 47 -6.28 -34.74 26.59
C GLU A 47 -6.72 -33.73 27.65
N ILE A 48 -7.32 -32.62 27.24
CA ILE A 48 -7.79 -31.56 28.15
C ILE A 48 -9.08 -31.97 28.85
N SER A 49 -10.02 -32.61 28.14
CA SER A 49 -11.26 -33.13 28.71
C SER A 49 -11.05 -34.26 29.71
N ALA A 50 -9.88 -34.93 29.71
CA ALA A 50 -9.49 -35.90 30.72
C ALA A 50 -9.04 -35.26 32.05
N GLN A 51 -8.86 -33.94 32.09
CA GLN A 51 -8.52 -33.18 33.30
C GLN A 51 -9.78 -32.75 34.06
N ASP A 52 -9.61 -32.36 35.33
CA ASP A 52 -10.70 -31.83 36.13
C ASP A 52 -11.10 -30.41 35.71
N ASP A 53 -12.36 -30.05 35.97
CA ASP A 53 -12.94 -28.81 35.44
C ASP A 53 -12.24 -27.53 35.95
N ALA A 54 -11.65 -27.58 37.15
CA ALA A 54 -10.84 -26.49 37.68
C ALA A 54 -9.57 -26.26 36.86
N THR A 55 -8.86 -27.33 36.49
CA THR A 55 -7.66 -27.25 35.65
C THR A 55 -7.99 -26.80 34.24
N VAL A 56 -9.09 -27.30 33.65
CA VAL A 56 -9.56 -26.85 32.32
C VAL A 56 -9.89 -25.36 32.34
N THR A 57 -10.55 -24.89 33.40
CA THR A 57 -10.93 -23.47 33.55
C THR A 57 -9.69 -22.57 33.73
N ALA A 58 -8.71 -23.00 34.54
CA ALA A 58 -7.46 -22.28 34.72
C ALA A 58 -6.63 -22.22 33.42
N TRP A 59 -6.52 -23.35 32.71
CA TRP A 59 -5.87 -23.42 31.40
C TRP A 59 -6.57 -22.52 30.38
N LEU A 60 -7.91 -22.52 30.33
CA LEU A 60 -8.70 -21.63 29.46
C LEU A 60 -8.40 -20.17 29.77
N ALA A 61 -8.46 -19.78 31.04
CA ALA A 61 -8.20 -18.40 31.46
C ALA A 61 -6.78 -17.96 31.08
N GLN A 62 -5.76 -18.78 31.35
CA GLN A 62 -4.37 -18.48 31.03
C GLN A 62 -4.12 -18.43 29.52
N THR A 63 -4.68 -19.37 28.77
CA THR A 63 -4.51 -19.47 27.32
C THR A 63 -5.19 -18.32 26.59
N LEU A 64 -6.41 -17.96 27.02
CA LEU A 64 -7.13 -16.79 26.51
C LEU A 64 -6.44 -15.49 26.91
N ASP A 65 -5.88 -15.39 28.13
CA ASP A 65 -5.14 -14.20 28.52
C ASP A 65 -3.83 -14.04 27.74
N GLY A 66 -3.09 -15.13 27.53
CA GLY A 66 -1.91 -15.15 26.66
C GLY A 66 -2.24 -14.78 25.20
N LEU A 67 -3.38 -15.26 24.69
CA LEU A 67 -3.90 -14.86 23.38
C LEU A 67 -4.24 -13.36 23.36
N ARG A 68 -4.97 -12.85 24.36
CA ARG A 68 -5.31 -11.42 24.50
C ARG A 68 -4.07 -10.55 24.57
N GLN A 69 -3.07 -10.92 25.38
CA GLN A 69 -1.81 -10.18 25.50
C GLN A 69 -1.08 -10.13 24.17
N ARG A 70 -1.01 -11.24 23.43
CA ARG A 70 -0.35 -11.28 22.11
C ARG A 70 -1.10 -10.48 21.05
N VAL A 71 -2.43 -10.58 21.06
CA VAL A 71 -3.35 -9.83 20.20
C VAL A 71 -3.29 -8.32 20.52
N ARG A 72 -3.07 -7.94 21.78
CA ARG A 72 -2.80 -6.56 22.22
C ARG A 72 -1.41 -6.08 21.78
N GLN A 73 -0.37 -6.90 21.93
CA GLN A 73 1.02 -6.56 21.61
C GLN A 73 1.31 -6.51 20.10
N ARG A 74 0.55 -7.23 19.27
CA ARG A 74 0.63 -7.19 17.81
C ARG A 74 -0.71 -6.79 17.22
N SER A 75 -1.12 -5.56 17.48
CA SER A 75 -2.10 -4.91 16.63
C SER A 75 -1.34 -4.41 15.39
N PRO A 76 -1.38 -5.10 14.23
CA PRO A 76 -0.91 -4.48 13.01
C PRO A 76 -1.65 -3.15 12.89
N ALA A 77 -0.91 -2.06 12.88
CA ALA A 77 -1.49 -0.78 12.54
C ALA A 77 -1.72 -0.79 11.03
N LEU A 78 -2.89 -0.30 10.60
CA LEU A 78 -3.08 0.03 9.21
C LEU A 78 -2.05 1.10 8.85
N ASP A 79 -1.25 0.87 7.80
CA ASP A 79 -0.37 1.91 7.28
C ASP A 79 -1.24 3.08 6.80
N GLU A 80 -1.01 4.27 7.36
CA GLU A 80 -1.77 5.49 7.05
C GLU A 80 -1.67 5.88 5.57
N ARG A 81 -0.69 5.35 4.84
CA ARG A 81 -0.49 5.57 3.41
C ARG A 81 -1.39 4.70 2.53
N VAL A 82 -2.13 3.73 3.09
CA VAL A 82 -3.09 2.93 2.31
C VAL A 82 -4.22 3.85 1.83
N HIS A 83 -4.41 3.91 0.52
CA HIS A 83 -5.41 4.75 -0.10
C HIS A 83 -6.83 4.27 0.31
N PRO A 84 -7.72 5.16 0.80
CA PRO A 84 -9.02 4.78 1.35
C PRO A 84 -9.91 3.94 0.42
N SER A 85 -9.78 4.10 -0.89
CA SER A 85 -10.56 3.32 -1.85
C SER A 85 -10.17 1.83 -1.92
N HIS A 86 -8.94 1.45 -1.54
CA HIS A 86 -8.57 0.04 -1.41
C HIS A 86 -9.27 -0.60 -0.22
N ILE A 87 -9.32 0.11 0.92
CA ILE A 87 -10.06 -0.29 2.11
C ILE A 87 -11.54 -0.43 1.77
N ALA A 88 -12.12 0.55 1.07
CA ALA A 88 -13.51 0.50 0.63
C ALA A 88 -13.78 -0.66 -0.35
N ALA A 89 -12.85 -0.98 -1.25
CA ALA A 89 -12.99 -2.11 -2.16
C ALA A 89 -12.99 -3.45 -1.41
N ALA A 90 -12.08 -3.63 -0.45
CA ALA A 90 -12.03 -4.80 0.41
C ALA A 90 -13.31 -4.96 1.25
N LEU A 91 -13.80 -3.86 1.84
CA LEU A 91 -15.02 -3.86 2.65
C LEU A 91 -16.31 -4.06 1.85
N ARG A 92 -16.31 -3.80 0.53
CA ARG A 92 -17.55 -3.79 -0.28
C ARG A 92 -18.33 -5.10 -0.23
N HIS A 93 -17.61 -6.23 -0.12
CA HIS A 93 -18.19 -7.57 -0.12
C HIS A 93 -18.48 -8.09 1.29
N GLU A 94 -18.07 -7.37 2.33
CA GLU A 94 -18.32 -7.74 3.71
C GLU A 94 -19.78 -7.43 4.11
N PRO A 95 -20.36 -8.17 5.06
CA PRO A 95 -21.66 -7.82 5.62
C PRO A 95 -21.69 -6.42 6.26
N LEU A 96 -22.83 -5.71 6.18
CA LEU A 96 -22.96 -4.33 6.69
C LEU A 96 -22.52 -4.16 8.15
N TYR A 97 -22.76 -5.15 9.00
CA TYR A 97 -22.33 -5.10 10.40
C TYR A 97 -20.80 -5.15 10.55
N ILE A 98 -20.11 -5.98 9.75
CA ILE A 98 -18.64 -6.02 9.68
C ILE A 98 -18.10 -4.70 9.15
N GLN A 99 -18.70 -4.16 8.09
CA GLN A 99 -18.30 -2.85 7.54
C GLN A 99 -18.36 -1.75 8.60
N ARG A 100 -19.46 -1.67 9.36
CA ARG A 100 -19.62 -0.69 10.45
C ARG A 100 -18.59 -0.86 11.56
N LEU A 101 -18.34 -2.10 11.99
CA LEU A 101 -17.35 -2.41 13.02
C LEU A 101 -15.94 -2.02 12.58
N LEU A 102 -15.56 -2.37 11.35
CA LEU A 102 -14.26 -2.02 10.79
C LEU A 102 -14.12 -0.50 10.60
N LEU A 103 -15.13 0.17 10.04
CA LEU A 103 -15.15 1.64 9.89
C LEU A 103 -15.00 2.38 11.21
N ALA A 104 -15.64 1.91 12.29
CA ALA A 104 -15.52 2.49 13.62
C ALA A 104 -14.11 2.30 14.22
N SER A 105 -13.38 1.27 13.79
CA SER A 105 -12.02 0.99 14.24
C SER A 105 -10.91 1.72 13.47
N LEU A 106 -11.24 2.37 12.35
CA LEU A 106 -10.28 3.11 11.52
C LEU A 106 -10.02 4.52 12.10
N PRO A 107 -8.83 5.10 11.85
CA PRO A 107 -8.58 6.51 12.14
C PRO A 107 -9.67 7.40 11.51
N ALA A 108 -10.13 8.42 12.24
CA ALA A 108 -11.32 9.19 11.86
C ALA A 108 -11.28 9.74 10.42
N ALA A 109 -10.13 10.27 9.98
CA ALA A 109 -9.94 10.79 8.63
C ALA A 109 -10.09 9.69 7.56
N ILE A 110 -9.44 8.54 7.76
CA ILE A 110 -9.52 7.37 6.88
C ILE A 110 -10.95 6.82 6.88
N GLY A 111 -11.53 6.58 8.06
CA GLY A 111 -12.90 6.06 8.20
C GLY A 111 -13.93 6.93 7.50
N THR A 112 -13.79 8.25 7.56
CA THR A 112 -14.68 9.20 6.84
C THR A 112 -14.55 9.02 5.32
N ALA A 113 -13.32 8.93 4.81
CA ALA A 113 -13.07 8.76 3.38
C ALA A 113 -13.59 7.41 2.86
N VAL A 114 -13.39 6.33 3.63
CA VAL A 114 -13.86 4.98 3.31
C VAL A 114 -15.39 4.92 3.34
N ALA A 115 -16.03 5.49 4.36
CA ALA A 115 -17.50 5.54 4.47
C ALA A 115 -18.12 6.29 3.28
N ARG A 116 -17.51 7.41 2.87
CA ARG A 116 -17.92 8.16 1.67
C ARG A 116 -17.80 7.29 0.41
N ALA A 117 -16.71 6.56 0.25
CA ALA A 117 -16.50 5.65 -0.90
C ALA A 117 -17.50 4.48 -0.92
N LEU A 118 -17.97 4.03 0.26
CA LEU A 118 -19.01 3.01 0.41
C LEU A 118 -20.44 3.57 0.30
N ARG A 119 -20.61 4.89 0.19
CA ARG A 119 -21.91 5.59 0.24
C ARG A 119 -22.69 5.29 1.53
N GLN A 120 -21.98 5.24 2.65
CA GLN A 120 -22.56 4.98 3.97
C GLN A 120 -22.36 6.18 4.89
N SER A 121 -23.32 6.38 5.81
CA SER A 121 -23.12 7.29 6.93
C SER A 121 -22.15 6.65 7.94
N GLN A 122 -21.18 7.43 8.42
CA GLN A 122 -20.28 6.96 9.46
C GLN A 122 -21.04 6.94 10.78
N ILE A 123 -21.38 5.75 11.26
CA ILE A 123 -21.91 5.57 12.61
C ILE A 123 -20.72 5.49 13.55
N ARG A 124 -20.58 6.46 14.46
CA ARG A 124 -19.63 6.38 15.56
C ARG A 124 -20.21 5.41 16.60
N LEU A 125 -19.66 4.21 16.66
CA LEU A 125 -19.92 3.29 17.75
C LEU A 125 -19.15 3.77 18.97
N ASN A 126 -19.78 3.78 20.14
CA ASN A 126 -19.06 4.04 21.37
C ASN A 126 -18.12 2.85 21.62
N MET A 127 -16.83 3.11 21.81
CA MET A 127 -15.84 2.04 22.02
C MET A 127 -16.09 1.30 23.34
N ASP A 128 -16.72 1.96 24.31
CA ASP A 128 -17.10 1.34 25.59
C ASP A 128 -18.18 0.26 25.39
N ASP A 129 -19.11 0.47 24.45
CA ASP A 129 -20.14 -0.53 24.10
C ASP A 129 -19.55 -1.75 23.37
N LEU A 130 -18.34 -1.59 22.79
CA LEU A 130 -17.61 -2.63 22.08
C LEU A 130 -16.60 -3.38 22.95
N ALA A 131 -16.40 -2.96 24.22
CA ALA A 131 -15.45 -3.61 25.13
C ALA A 131 -15.69 -5.13 25.29
N PRO A 132 -16.94 -5.65 25.40
CA PRO A 132 -17.19 -7.08 25.52
C PRO A 132 -16.80 -7.88 24.26
N VAL A 133 -16.85 -7.25 23.08
CA VAL A 133 -16.55 -7.88 21.79
C VAL A 133 -15.17 -7.50 21.24
N ALA A 134 -14.37 -6.76 22.01
CA ALA A 134 -13.05 -6.29 21.61
C ALA A 134 -12.09 -7.40 21.09
N PRO A 135 -12.06 -8.63 21.65
CA PRO A 135 -11.24 -9.71 21.12
C PRO A 135 -11.66 -10.15 19.71
N VAL A 136 -12.97 -10.28 19.49
CA VAL A 136 -13.55 -10.67 18.19
C VAL A 136 -13.32 -9.56 17.17
N LEU A 137 -13.54 -8.31 17.56
CA LEU A 137 -13.26 -7.14 16.74
C LEU A 137 -11.79 -7.10 16.31
N ASN A 138 -10.86 -7.39 17.22
CA ASN A 138 -9.44 -7.39 16.88
C ASN A 138 -9.07 -8.55 15.95
N ALA A 139 -9.67 -9.74 16.11
CA ALA A 139 -9.46 -10.84 15.17
C ALA A 139 -9.98 -10.51 13.76
N ILE A 140 -11.17 -9.91 13.66
CA ILE A 140 -11.75 -9.42 12.40
C ILE A 140 -10.81 -8.36 11.79
N ARG A 141 -10.35 -7.40 12.60
CA ARG A 141 -9.41 -6.35 12.18
C ARG A 141 -8.08 -6.94 11.69
N GLN A 142 -7.50 -7.90 12.40
CA GLN A 142 -6.25 -8.54 11.99
C GLN A 142 -6.40 -9.28 10.66
N ARG A 143 -7.49 -10.03 10.49
CA ARG A 143 -7.81 -10.68 9.22
C ARG A 143 -7.97 -9.65 8.10
N PHE A 144 -8.69 -8.57 8.35
CA PHE A 144 -8.85 -7.48 7.38
C PHE A 144 -7.52 -6.84 7.00
N LEU A 145 -6.68 -6.49 7.99
CA LEU A 145 -5.40 -5.83 7.77
C LEU A 145 -4.36 -6.72 7.11
N SER A 146 -4.47 -8.04 7.25
CA SER A 146 -3.59 -9.01 6.56
C SER A 146 -3.68 -8.95 5.03
N GLN A 147 -4.68 -8.27 4.47
CA GLN A 147 -4.83 -8.04 3.03
C GLN A 147 -3.92 -6.92 2.49
N PHE A 148 -3.29 -6.14 3.38
CA PHE A 148 -2.44 -5.01 3.04
C PHE A 148 -0.99 -5.32 3.40
N VAL A 149 -0.06 -4.80 2.60
CA VAL A 149 1.37 -4.93 2.88
C VAL A 149 1.75 -3.90 3.93
N SER A 150 2.38 -4.33 5.02
CA SER A 150 2.88 -3.42 6.06
C SER A 150 4.30 -2.97 5.74
N ALA A 151 4.68 -1.79 6.25
CA ALA A 151 6.04 -1.27 6.13
C ALA A 151 7.11 -2.27 6.65
N ASP A 152 6.78 -3.04 7.69
CA ASP A 152 7.66 -4.07 8.26
C ASP A 152 7.98 -5.20 7.27
N GLN A 153 7.10 -5.48 6.30
CA GLN A 153 7.29 -6.52 5.29
C GLN A 153 8.24 -6.12 4.16
N ILE A 154 8.56 -4.82 4.05
CA ILE A 154 9.42 -4.29 2.99
C ILE A 154 10.67 -3.58 3.53
N ALA A 155 10.92 -3.66 4.84
CA ALA A 155 12.06 -3.02 5.47
C ALA A 155 13.41 -3.55 4.90
N PRO A 156 14.41 -2.67 4.69
CA PRO A 156 14.42 -1.24 5.01
C PRO A 156 13.61 -0.39 4.03
N LEU A 157 12.95 0.65 4.56
CA LEU A 157 12.24 1.64 3.75
C LEU A 157 13.22 2.57 3.02
N THR A 158 12.88 2.91 1.79
CA THR A 158 13.53 3.96 1.00
C THR A 158 12.70 5.24 1.07
N VAL A 159 13.31 6.36 0.65
CA VAL A 159 12.63 7.66 0.57
C VAL A 159 11.37 7.59 -0.29
N PHE A 160 11.38 6.77 -1.35
CA PHE A 160 10.23 6.58 -2.22
C PHE A 160 9.07 5.84 -1.51
N ASP A 161 9.38 4.86 -0.65
CA ASP A 161 8.35 4.13 0.12
C ASP A 161 7.70 5.01 1.18
N GLU A 162 8.30 6.13 1.54
CA GLU A 162 7.75 7.02 2.56
C GLU A 162 6.83 8.09 1.99
N LEU A 163 6.83 8.28 0.67
CA LEU A 163 6.02 9.28 -0.02
C LEU A 163 4.52 9.01 0.16
N THR A 164 3.79 10.11 0.36
CA THR A 164 2.34 10.20 0.28
C THR A 164 1.86 10.11 -1.17
N GLU A 165 0.55 9.89 -1.37
CA GLU A 165 -0.06 9.90 -2.71
C GLU A 165 0.28 11.20 -3.47
N ALA A 166 0.05 12.36 -2.86
CA ALA A 166 0.30 13.65 -3.50
C ALA A 166 1.78 13.84 -3.89
N GLU A 167 2.71 13.36 -3.08
CA GLU A 167 4.14 13.38 -3.38
C GLU A 167 4.50 12.41 -4.51
N LEU A 168 3.88 11.22 -4.55
CA LEU A 168 4.05 10.27 -5.64
C LEU A 168 3.58 10.85 -6.97
N TYR A 169 2.45 11.56 -7.00
CA TYR A 169 1.99 12.27 -8.20
C TYR A 169 2.97 13.37 -8.63
N ARG A 170 3.57 14.11 -7.69
CA ARG A 170 4.61 15.10 -8.01
C ARG A 170 5.85 14.43 -8.62
N VAL A 171 6.31 13.34 -8.03
CA VAL A 171 7.45 12.56 -8.55
C VAL A 171 7.14 12.01 -9.94
N ALA A 172 5.97 11.41 -10.14
CA ALA A 172 5.55 10.93 -11.46
C ALA A 172 5.54 12.07 -12.49
N HIS A 173 4.91 13.20 -12.18
CA HIS A 173 4.93 14.36 -13.08
C HIS A 173 6.37 14.81 -13.42
N ALA A 174 7.24 14.96 -12.42
CA ALA A 174 8.63 15.37 -12.62
C ALA A 174 9.42 14.37 -13.48
N MET A 175 9.23 13.07 -13.26
CA MET A 175 9.82 12.02 -14.08
C MET A 175 9.33 12.12 -15.53
N GLY A 176 8.04 12.34 -15.74
CA GLY A 176 7.47 12.54 -17.08
C GLY A 176 8.07 13.72 -17.83
N VAL A 177 8.20 14.87 -17.16
CA VAL A 177 8.85 16.06 -17.72
C VAL A 177 10.31 15.75 -18.08
N ALA A 178 11.02 15.06 -17.19
CA ALA A 178 12.41 14.67 -17.42
C ALA A 178 12.56 13.73 -18.63
N GLU A 179 11.65 12.77 -18.83
CA GLU A 179 11.68 11.89 -20.01
C GLU A 179 11.45 12.64 -21.30
N VAL A 180 10.43 13.51 -21.35
CA VAL A 180 10.14 14.28 -22.57
C VAL A 180 11.32 15.18 -22.89
N ALA A 181 11.90 15.85 -21.89
CA ALA A 181 13.09 16.67 -22.07
C ALA A 181 14.28 15.84 -22.59
N LEU A 182 14.50 14.65 -22.02
CA LEU A 182 15.60 13.78 -22.42
C LEU A 182 15.44 13.23 -23.83
N ALA A 183 14.23 12.82 -24.22
CA ALA A 183 13.90 12.38 -25.57
C ALA A 183 14.12 13.50 -26.61
N SER A 184 13.97 14.75 -26.17
CA SER A 184 14.03 15.96 -27.01
C SER A 184 15.40 16.64 -27.01
N TYR A 185 16.33 16.17 -26.17
CA TYR A 185 17.63 16.78 -25.96
C TYR A 185 18.41 16.98 -27.27
N ASP A 186 18.37 15.95 -28.15
CA ASP A 186 19.09 15.89 -29.43
C ASP A 186 18.36 16.57 -30.60
N LEU A 187 17.19 17.21 -30.37
CA LEU A 187 16.50 17.89 -31.45
C LEU A 187 17.38 19.03 -32.00
N PRO A 188 17.66 19.02 -33.32
CA PRO A 188 18.73 19.83 -33.91
C PRO A 188 18.38 21.30 -34.02
N THR A 189 17.09 21.66 -33.96
CA THR A 189 16.63 23.03 -34.16
C THR A 189 15.64 23.50 -33.11
N THR A 190 15.58 24.81 -32.92
CA THR A 190 14.60 25.51 -32.08
C THR A 190 13.17 25.23 -32.51
N GLU A 191 12.92 25.17 -33.82
CA GLU A 191 11.60 24.94 -34.39
C GLU A 191 11.09 23.53 -34.06
N ALA A 192 11.97 22.52 -34.11
CA ALA A 192 11.63 21.15 -33.75
C ALA A 192 11.24 21.03 -32.27
N VAL A 193 11.96 21.71 -31.38
CA VAL A 193 11.62 21.78 -29.94
C VAL A 193 10.29 22.51 -29.76
N THR A 194 10.08 23.67 -30.39
CA THR A 194 8.83 24.42 -30.28
C THR A 194 7.62 23.62 -30.81
N ALA A 195 7.77 22.91 -31.93
CA ALA A 195 6.72 22.07 -32.49
C ALA A 195 6.31 20.94 -31.53
N LEU A 196 7.26 20.36 -30.81
CA LEU A 196 6.97 19.39 -29.76
C LEU A 196 6.24 20.03 -28.58
N LEU A 197 6.76 21.14 -28.04
CA LEU A 197 6.23 21.81 -26.85
C LEU A 197 4.78 22.27 -27.02
N ARG A 198 4.37 22.65 -28.24
CA ARG A 198 2.98 23.00 -28.59
C ARG A 198 1.97 21.88 -28.35
N ARG A 199 2.41 20.65 -28.10
CA ARG A 199 1.55 19.49 -27.84
C ARG A 199 1.21 19.34 -26.35
N PHE A 200 1.81 20.15 -25.48
CA PHE A 200 1.63 20.12 -24.03
C PHE A 200 0.96 21.41 -23.55
N PRO A 201 0.23 21.37 -22.42
CA PRO A 201 -0.20 22.56 -21.70
C PRO A 201 0.97 23.51 -21.40
N GLU A 202 0.71 24.81 -21.30
CA GLU A 202 1.75 25.83 -21.14
C GLU A 202 2.69 25.57 -19.96
N ALA A 203 2.13 25.20 -18.80
CA ALA A 203 2.92 24.91 -17.60
C ALA A 203 3.88 23.72 -17.81
N GLU A 204 3.40 22.66 -18.47
CA GLU A 204 4.23 21.49 -18.79
C GLU A 204 5.27 21.81 -19.85
N ALA A 205 4.87 22.52 -20.92
CA ALA A 205 5.77 22.95 -21.98
C ALA A 205 6.93 23.79 -21.43
N ARG A 206 6.64 24.70 -20.50
CA ARG A 206 7.65 25.50 -19.80
C ARG A 206 8.59 24.62 -18.97
N ALA A 207 8.05 23.72 -18.15
CA ALA A 207 8.86 22.82 -17.33
C ALA A 207 9.78 21.92 -18.19
N ILE A 208 9.27 21.42 -19.33
CA ILE A 208 10.05 20.64 -20.29
C ILE A 208 11.16 21.49 -20.90
N ALA A 209 10.86 22.72 -21.32
CA ALA A 209 11.85 23.62 -21.90
C ALA A 209 12.98 23.97 -20.92
N GLU A 210 12.63 24.29 -19.67
CA GLU A 210 13.59 24.55 -18.59
C GLU A 210 14.49 23.33 -18.35
N GLN A 211 13.91 22.12 -18.36
CA GLN A 211 14.67 20.89 -18.20
C GLN A 211 15.60 20.60 -19.40
N ILE A 212 15.16 20.85 -20.64
CA ILE A 212 16.01 20.72 -21.84
C ILE A 212 17.21 21.68 -21.73
N ALA A 213 16.97 22.94 -21.34
CA ALA A 213 18.02 23.92 -21.15
C ALA A 213 19.02 23.47 -20.06
N ALA A 214 18.52 22.99 -18.92
CA ALA A 214 19.35 22.47 -17.84
C ALA A 214 20.22 21.27 -18.28
N LEU A 215 19.68 20.37 -19.12
CA LEU A 215 20.44 19.24 -19.67
C LEU A 215 21.57 19.68 -20.61
N ARG A 216 21.37 20.77 -21.37
CA ARG A 216 22.37 21.30 -22.33
C ARG A 216 23.54 22.03 -21.66
N VAL A 217 23.35 22.56 -20.45
CA VAL A 217 24.39 23.26 -19.68
C VAL A 217 25.32 22.28 -18.94
N ARG A 218 24.98 20.99 -18.84
CA ARG A 218 25.78 20.00 -18.09
C ARG A 218 27.09 19.64 -18.81
N PRO A 219 28.21 19.48 -18.08
CA PRO A 219 29.51 19.16 -18.66
C PRO A 219 29.60 17.74 -19.24
N ARG A 220 28.73 16.82 -18.80
CA ARG A 220 28.65 15.45 -19.31
C ARG A 220 27.24 15.17 -19.83
N PRO A 221 27.07 14.82 -21.12
CA PRO A 221 25.77 14.51 -21.67
C PRO A 221 25.22 13.22 -21.04
N PRO A 222 23.88 13.07 -20.95
CA PRO A 222 23.26 11.83 -20.49
C PRO A 222 23.68 10.62 -21.34
N ALA A 223 23.77 9.45 -20.69
CA ALA A 223 24.14 8.20 -21.35
C ALA A 223 23.25 7.90 -22.58
N ALA A 224 23.84 7.42 -23.68
CA ALA A 224 23.11 7.17 -24.92
C ALA A 224 21.96 6.17 -24.74
N ALA A 225 22.16 5.10 -23.95
CA ALA A 225 21.12 4.12 -23.65
C ALA A 225 19.91 4.75 -22.94
N ARG A 226 20.16 5.68 -22.02
CA ARG A 226 19.11 6.38 -21.25
C ARG A 226 18.30 7.33 -22.13
N ARG A 227 18.96 8.00 -23.09
CA ARG A 227 18.29 8.83 -24.13
C ARG A 227 17.45 7.98 -25.07
N GLU A 228 17.98 6.87 -25.55
CA GLU A 228 17.26 5.98 -26.47
C GLU A 228 16.01 5.39 -25.81
N PHE A 229 16.11 4.97 -24.54
CA PHE A 229 14.95 4.55 -23.77
C PHE A 229 13.87 5.64 -23.70
N ALA A 230 14.24 6.87 -23.34
CA ALA A 230 13.32 7.99 -23.28
C ALA A 230 12.63 8.25 -24.63
N ARG A 231 13.39 8.21 -25.74
CA ARG A 231 12.83 8.38 -27.09
C ARG A 231 11.83 7.30 -27.43
N GLN A 232 12.15 6.04 -27.16
CA GLN A 232 11.24 4.92 -27.43
C GLN A 232 9.95 5.04 -26.61
N LEU A 233 10.08 5.38 -25.32
CA LEU A 233 8.95 5.58 -24.43
C LEU A 233 8.03 6.72 -24.91
N VAL A 234 8.60 7.90 -25.14
CA VAL A 234 7.87 9.09 -25.61
C VAL A 234 7.25 8.85 -26.98
N ARG A 235 7.98 8.23 -27.91
CA ARG A 235 7.45 7.92 -29.25
C ARG A 235 6.25 6.99 -29.17
N THR A 236 6.35 5.92 -28.39
CA THR A 236 5.27 4.95 -28.21
C THR A 236 4.04 5.62 -27.60
N ALA A 237 4.24 6.38 -26.51
CA ALA A 237 3.16 7.11 -25.86
C ALA A 237 2.52 8.15 -26.79
N MET A 238 3.31 8.92 -27.55
CA MET A 238 2.78 9.89 -28.51
C MET A 238 2.04 9.26 -29.68
N THR A 239 2.36 8.02 -30.06
CA THR A 239 1.60 7.28 -31.09
C THR A 239 0.29 6.73 -30.55
N ALA A 240 0.29 6.17 -29.34
CA ALA A 240 -0.88 5.58 -28.71
C ALA A 240 -1.86 6.62 -28.15
N HIS A 241 -1.34 7.76 -27.69
CA HIS A 241 -2.04 8.75 -26.88
C HIS A 241 -1.89 10.17 -27.45
N LYS A 242 -2.15 10.34 -28.75
CA LYS A 242 -1.92 11.60 -29.49
C LYS A 242 -2.51 12.88 -28.88
N ARG A 243 -3.48 12.77 -27.97
CA ARG A 243 -4.21 13.88 -27.31
C ARG A 243 -4.47 13.64 -25.82
N ASP A 244 -3.68 12.81 -25.16
CA ASP A 244 -3.83 12.61 -23.71
C ASP A 244 -3.36 13.87 -22.97
N PRO A 245 -4.24 14.61 -22.27
CA PRO A 245 -3.85 15.78 -21.49
C PRO A 245 -2.96 15.41 -20.30
N GLU A 246 -2.91 14.14 -19.91
CA GLU A 246 -2.08 13.61 -18.83
C GLU A 246 -0.87 12.83 -19.35
N LEU A 247 -0.41 13.12 -20.59
CA LEU A 247 0.69 12.40 -21.21
C LEU A 247 1.97 12.44 -20.37
N VAL A 248 2.32 13.60 -19.79
CA VAL A 248 3.48 13.74 -18.89
C VAL A 248 3.34 12.82 -17.69
N MET A 249 2.19 12.85 -17.02
CA MET A 249 1.92 12.00 -15.87
C MET A 249 2.01 10.51 -16.23
N THR A 250 1.42 10.13 -17.37
CA THR A 250 1.45 8.77 -17.91
C THR A 250 2.88 8.28 -18.14
N LEU A 251 3.71 9.09 -18.80
CA LEU A 251 5.12 8.79 -19.03
C LEU A 251 5.88 8.63 -17.71
N GLY A 252 5.65 9.54 -16.77
CA GLY A 252 6.24 9.50 -15.44
C GLY A 252 5.98 8.19 -14.70
N TRP A 253 4.72 7.76 -14.70
CA TRP A 253 4.32 6.48 -14.12
C TRP A 253 4.97 5.30 -14.83
N GLN A 254 5.04 5.30 -16.16
CA GLN A 254 5.72 4.23 -16.90
C GLN A 254 7.19 4.09 -16.50
N VAL A 255 7.89 5.21 -16.29
CA VAL A 255 9.28 5.16 -15.81
C VAL A 255 9.37 4.59 -14.41
N ILE A 256 8.50 5.03 -13.49
CA ILE A 256 8.44 4.50 -12.13
C ILE A 256 8.19 2.98 -12.19
N MET A 257 7.26 2.51 -13.03
CA MET A 257 6.97 1.08 -13.17
C MET A 257 8.16 0.28 -13.71
N VAL A 258 8.94 0.82 -14.63
CA VAL A 258 10.15 0.17 -15.15
C VAL A 258 11.26 0.15 -14.08
N ALA A 259 11.31 1.16 -13.21
CA ALA A 259 12.30 1.30 -12.15
C ALA A 259 12.02 0.43 -10.92
N LEU A 260 10.74 0.24 -10.56
CA LEU A 260 10.34 -0.45 -9.33
C LEU A 260 10.87 -1.89 -9.18
N PRO A 261 10.93 -2.73 -10.24
CA PRO A 261 11.51 -4.07 -10.13
C PRO A 261 12.98 -4.09 -9.67
N ALA A 262 13.75 -3.01 -9.91
CA ALA A 262 15.12 -2.91 -9.40
C ALA A 262 15.18 -2.70 -7.87
N ALA A 263 14.07 -2.30 -7.25
CA ALA A 263 13.95 -2.09 -5.81
C ALA A 263 13.63 -3.38 -5.01
N GLY A 264 13.36 -4.50 -5.70
CA GLY A 264 13.14 -5.81 -5.06
C GLY A 264 11.70 -6.33 -5.10
N ASP A 265 11.47 -7.36 -4.27
CA ASP A 265 10.34 -8.30 -4.19
C ASP A 265 8.91 -7.72 -4.38
N ALA A 266 7.98 -8.57 -4.83
CA ALA A 266 6.58 -8.28 -5.14
C ALA A 266 5.84 -7.49 -4.03
N ASN A 267 6.24 -7.67 -2.77
CA ASN A 267 5.68 -6.93 -1.64
C ASN A 267 5.91 -5.41 -1.75
N ARG A 268 7.07 -4.96 -2.24
CA ARG A 268 7.37 -3.52 -2.39
C ARG A 268 6.54 -2.87 -3.48
N LEU A 269 6.29 -3.61 -4.56
CA LEU A 269 5.39 -3.20 -5.61
C LEU A 269 3.95 -3.06 -5.09
N ALA A 270 3.45 -4.09 -4.39
CA ALA A 270 2.14 -4.07 -3.75
C ALA A 270 2.02 -2.93 -2.72
N PHE A 271 3.08 -2.68 -1.94
CA PHE A 271 3.15 -1.56 -1.00
C PHE A 271 3.09 -0.18 -1.69
N THR A 272 3.62 -0.06 -2.90
CA THR A 272 3.46 1.17 -3.69
C THR A 272 2.04 1.29 -4.22
N PHE A 273 1.49 0.21 -4.75
CA PHE A 273 0.14 0.19 -5.33
C PHE A 273 -0.96 0.50 -4.33
N GLN A 274 -0.85 0.01 -3.09
CA GLN A 274 -1.86 0.31 -2.06
C GLN A 274 -1.98 1.81 -1.72
N LYS A 275 -1.01 2.64 -2.13
CA LYS A 275 -1.05 4.11 -1.95
C LYS A 275 -1.78 4.85 -3.07
N LEU A 276 -2.08 4.16 -4.16
CA LEU A 276 -2.62 4.76 -5.37
C LEU A 276 -4.11 4.43 -5.51
N PRO A 277 -4.87 5.20 -6.30
CA PRO A 277 -6.24 4.81 -6.62
C PRO A 277 -6.27 3.49 -7.43
N PRO A 278 -7.22 2.57 -7.19
CA PRO A 278 -7.32 1.29 -7.90
C PRO A 278 -7.40 1.43 -9.42
N LYS A 279 -7.99 2.52 -9.94
CA LYS A 279 -8.04 2.80 -11.38
C LYS A 279 -6.63 2.99 -11.94
N LEU A 280 -5.78 3.72 -11.23
CA LEU A 280 -4.39 3.92 -11.61
C LEU A 280 -3.63 2.59 -11.48
N VAL A 281 -3.77 1.88 -10.36
CA VAL A 281 -3.12 0.57 -10.15
C VAL A 281 -3.40 -0.40 -11.29
N ARG A 282 -4.64 -0.51 -11.76
CA ARG A 282 -5.00 -1.37 -12.91
C ARG A 282 -4.24 -0.97 -14.17
N ARG A 283 -4.20 0.33 -14.49
CA ARG A 283 -3.45 0.86 -15.64
C ARG A 283 -1.94 0.59 -15.51
N LEU A 284 -1.39 0.72 -14.31
CA LEU A 284 0.02 0.41 -14.04
C LEU A 284 0.32 -1.09 -14.18
N GLN A 285 -0.58 -1.95 -13.73
CA GLN A 285 -0.46 -3.40 -13.86
C GLN A 285 -0.48 -3.83 -15.33
N GLU A 286 -1.40 -3.28 -16.13
CA GLU A 286 -1.45 -3.53 -17.58
C GLU A 286 -0.11 -3.21 -18.27
N TRP A 287 0.60 -2.17 -17.80
CA TRP A 287 1.93 -1.82 -18.32
C TRP A 287 3.05 -2.73 -17.82
N LEU A 288 2.99 -3.19 -16.58
CA LEU A 288 3.94 -4.18 -16.08
C LEU A 288 3.83 -5.51 -16.80
N ASP A 289 2.60 -5.91 -17.13
CA ASP A 289 2.31 -7.17 -17.84
C ASP A 289 2.68 -7.08 -19.33
N ALA A 290 2.79 -5.87 -19.87
CA ALA A 290 3.25 -5.57 -21.22
C ALA A 290 4.61 -4.83 -21.22
N PRO A 291 5.67 -5.39 -20.59
CA PRO A 291 6.90 -4.65 -20.38
C PRO A 291 7.54 -4.32 -21.74
N PRO A 292 8.10 -3.10 -21.92
CA PRO A 292 8.95 -2.85 -23.07
C PRO A 292 10.14 -3.81 -23.00
N ALA A 293 10.47 -4.44 -24.13
CA ALA A 293 11.49 -5.49 -24.29
C ALA A 293 12.95 -5.07 -23.96
N ALA A 294 13.17 -3.96 -23.25
CA ALA A 294 14.46 -3.32 -23.06
C ALA A 294 14.81 -3.00 -21.59
N ALA A 295 14.29 -3.76 -20.63
CA ALA A 295 14.71 -3.61 -19.23
C ALA A 295 16.09 -4.27 -19.00
N ARG A 296 17.16 -3.59 -19.39
CA ARG A 296 18.51 -3.92 -18.95
C ARG A 296 18.60 -3.62 -17.44
N PRO A 297 19.09 -4.53 -16.59
CA PRO A 297 19.17 -4.31 -15.13
C PRO A 297 19.89 -3.01 -14.75
N GLU A 298 20.93 -2.64 -15.50
CA GLU A 298 21.68 -1.39 -15.31
C GLU A 298 20.84 -0.14 -15.55
N LEU A 299 20.00 -0.15 -16.59
CA LEU A 299 19.09 0.95 -16.90
C LEU A 299 18.01 1.06 -15.83
N GLN A 300 17.44 -0.07 -15.37
CA GLN A 300 16.46 -0.05 -14.28
C GLN A 300 17.05 0.50 -12.99
N LYS A 301 18.27 0.11 -12.64
CA LYS A 301 18.98 0.64 -11.48
C LYS A 301 19.19 2.16 -11.61
N GLN A 302 19.64 2.62 -12.77
CA GLN A 302 19.79 4.05 -13.05
C GLN A 302 18.46 4.81 -12.91
N LEU A 303 17.37 4.26 -13.47
CA LEU A 303 16.04 4.87 -13.35
C LEU A 303 15.56 4.91 -11.90
N PHE A 304 15.84 3.86 -11.12
CA PHE A 304 15.48 3.83 -9.71
C PHE A 304 16.26 4.88 -8.90
N GLU A 305 17.55 5.07 -9.17
CA GLU A 305 18.34 6.16 -8.59
C GLU A 305 17.80 7.55 -8.99
N ASP A 306 17.35 7.73 -10.24
CA ASP A 306 16.68 8.95 -10.69
C ASP A 306 15.40 9.20 -9.87
N VAL A 307 14.55 8.18 -9.72
CA VAL A 307 13.29 8.26 -8.94
C VAL A 307 13.57 8.62 -7.49
N LEU A 308 14.56 7.99 -6.84
CA LEU A 308 14.94 8.30 -5.46
C LEU A 308 15.40 9.76 -5.30
N ARG A 309 16.14 10.30 -6.27
CA ARG A 309 16.58 11.71 -6.25
C ARG A 309 15.40 12.67 -6.33
N TRP A 310 14.43 12.41 -7.21
CA TRP A 310 13.22 13.22 -7.30
C TRP A 310 12.33 13.09 -6.06
N ALA A 311 12.22 11.88 -5.50
CA ALA A 311 11.52 11.63 -4.25
C ALA A 311 12.12 12.46 -3.10
N GLN A 312 13.45 12.44 -2.95
CA GLN A 312 14.15 13.22 -1.94
C GLN A 312 13.96 14.72 -2.14
N HIS A 313 14.04 15.21 -3.38
CA HIS A 313 13.86 16.61 -3.70
C HIS A 313 12.48 17.13 -3.28
N HIS A 314 11.42 16.42 -3.66
CA HIS A 314 10.05 16.83 -3.32
C HIS A 314 9.74 16.70 -1.85
N ARG A 315 10.31 15.71 -1.16
CA ARG A 315 10.17 15.59 0.29
C ARG A 315 10.81 16.77 1.01
N ASN A 316 12.02 17.16 0.60
CA ASN A 316 12.72 18.32 1.17
C ASN A 316 11.93 19.62 0.96
N GLN A 317 11.24 19.76 -0.18
CA GLN A 317 10.38 20.92 -0.46
C GLN A 317 9.04 20.91 0.30
N SER A 318 8.55 19.73 0.65
CA SER A 318 7.26 19.56 1.33
C SER A 318 7.36 19.70 2.85
N MET A 319 8.57 19.68 3.41
CA MET A 319 8.81 20.05 4.81
C MET A 319 8.99 21.57 4.90
N PRO A 320 8.00 22.34 5.38
CA PRO A 320 8.23 23.75 5.69
C PRO A 320 9.32 23.86 6.78
N ASP A 321 10.10 24.95 6.76
CA ASP A 321 11.11 25.31 7.76
C ASP A 321 10.54 25.29 9.19
N LEU A 322 10.46 24.11 9.81
CA LEU A 322 10.20 23.94 11.25
C LEU A 322 11.40 24.44 12.08
N SER A 323 12.53 24.74 11.43
CA SER A 323 13.71 25.42 11.97
C SER A 323 13.49 26.91 12.28
N GLY A 324 12.46 27.56 11.73
CA GLY A 324 12.20 28.99 11.93
C GLY A 324 11.34 29.34 13.15
N ALA A 325 10.61 28.38 13.71
CA ALA A 325 9.61 28.64 14.76
C ALA A 325 10.11 28.39 16.21
N ALA A 326 11.35 27.93 16.39
CA ALA A 326 11.90 27.60 17.71
C ALA A 326 12.68 28.75 18.40
N VAL A 327 12.75 29.95 17.82
CA VAL A 327 13.57 31.07 18.36
C VAL A 327 12.76 32.20 19.01
N VAL A 328 11.42 32.18 18.97
CA VAL A 328 10.60 33.22 19.64
C VAL A 328 9.80 32.63 20.79
N LEU A 329 10.51 32.05 21.77
CA LEU A 329 10.06 31.97 23.17
C LEU A 329 11.31 32.10 24.07
N LYS A 330 11.82 33.32 24.16
CA LYS A 330 12.56 33.84 25.31
C LYS A 330 12.04 35.23 25.59
#